data_AF-A0A431WKI7-F1
#
_entry.id   AF-A0A431WKI7-F1
#
_cell.length_a   1.000
_cell.length_b   1.000
_cell.length_c   1.000
_cell.angle_alpha   90.00
_cell.angle_beta   90.00
_cell.angle_gamma   90.00
#
_symmetry.space_group_name_H-M   'P 1'
#
loop_
_entity.id
_entity.type
_entity.pdbx_description
1 polymer ?
#
loop_
_entity_poly.entity_id
_entity_poly.type
_entity_poly.pdbx_seq_one_letter_code
_entity_poly.pdbx_strand_id
1 'polypeptide(L)'
;MPSFSILDCTLRDGGYYNNWDFTPDVVTAYLDAMAQAKIDYVELGLRNFPKSGFDGPFAYTTEAFLKRLNLPVGPTYGVMVDAKTILEADMSVEQAVDALFVDADLSPIKLVRVAAHFHEVEKSGPIVRALKAKGYIVGYNLMQAGGKSDALIAEKAKLASEWQCIDSLYFADSLGNMDADEVTRIVKAIRMQWQGDIGIHTHNNMGKALDNTITAKTLGVTWLDVTVTGMGRGAGNAQTESLLAVVNSETSAYQPNAVYELVIRYFEKMQKDSGWGSSLLYFLGAQNDVHPTYIQNLISNKHYGTEEIVGAINYLSQLEGTTSYNGDVMDSAISFDTSSKEISGTDLLLGKFKGRELLIISNGPSLERYLSEIKSYIEERKPIVLAINAVSTLASEFVNYYCVSHNSKFLSEHDVYKSLDRPLIMPAHRFTDEELKNVSNEFVDYGLNVESDEFMVSDKSCSVPYDLTAAYALAIAVHSQAESVSLVGVDGYERGDIRQTEMFDLLSKFKVFAPDLTIKALTPTSYPIKQESIYAPNL
;
A
#
# COMPACT_ATOMS: atom_id res chain seq x y z
N MET A 1 -6.35 -40.04 9.89
CA MET A 1 -5.75 -38.74 10.26
C MET A 1 -6.52 -38.19 11.45
N PRO A 2 -5.92 -37.39 12.34
CA PRO A 2 -6.70 -36.64 13.33
C PRO A 2 -7.76 -35.78 12.62
N SER A 3 -8.91 -35.56 13.27
CA SER A 3 -9.94 -34.65 12.78
C SER A 3 -9.39 -33.23 12.78
N PHE A 4 -9.59 -32.48 11.70
CA PHE A 4 -9.23 -31.07 11.59
C PHE A 4 -10.50 -30.25 11.32
N SER A 5 -10.46 -28.98 11.71
CA SER A 5 -11.50 -28.00 11.50
C SER A 5 -11.03 -26.91 10.55
N ILE A 6 -11.95 -26.41 9.72
CA ILE A 6 -11.71 -25.25 8.86
C ILE A 6 -12.38 -24.03 9.48
N LEU A 7 -11.61 -22.95 9.58
CA LEU A 7 -12.09 -21.64 10.01
C LEU A 7 -12.05 -20.68 8.81
N ASP A 8 -13.21 -20.20 8.37
CA ASP A 8 -13.27 -19.15 7.35
C ASP A 8 -13.32 -17.77 8.04
N CYS A 9 -12.39 -16.89 7.65
CA CYS A 9 -12.25 -15.54 8.20
C CYS A 9 -12.42 -14.43 7.16
N THR A 10 -13.17 -14.68 6.09
CA THR A 10 -13.33 -13.77 4.95
C THR A 10 -13.82 -12.38 5.35
N LEU A 11 -14.84 -12.29 6.21
CA LEU A 11 -15.40 -11.00 6.61
C LEU A 11 -14.47 -10.22 7.56
N ARG A 12 -13.61 -10.92 8.32
CA ARG A 12 -12.62 -10.30 9.19
C ARG A 12 -11.40 -9.84 8.41
N ASP A 13 -10.73 -10.74 7.70
CA ASP A 13 -9.47 -10.41 7.05
C ASP A 13 -9.68 -9.76 5.68
N GLY A 14 -10.76 -10.08 4.97
CA GLY A 14 -11.12 -9.38 3.74
C GLY A 14 -11.53 -7.92 3.97
N GLY A 15 -11.90 -7.55 5.19
CA GLY A 15 -12.33 -6.21 5.56
C GLY A 15 -11.32 -5.10 5.26
N TYR A 16 -10.03 -5.43 5.10
CA TYR A 16 -8.99 -4.46 4.73
C TYR A 16 -9.20 -3.78 3.36
N TYR A 17 -10.04 -4.32 2.47
CA TYR A 17 -10.31 -3.71 1.15
C TYR A 17 -11.52 -2.79 1.11
N ASN A 18 -12.42 -2.89 2.09
CA ASN A 18 -13.69 -2.17 2.10
C ASN A 18 -14.03 -1.58 3.47
N ASN A 19 -13.02 -1.36 4.32
CA ASN A 19 -13.17 -0.89 5.69
C ASN A 19 -14.18 -1.72 6.48
N TRP A 20 -14.18 -3.05 6.31
CA TRP A 20 -15.13 -3.96 6.96
C TRP A 20 -16.61 -3.66 6.68
N ASP A 21 -16.91 -3.00 5.56
CA ASP A 21 -18.26 -2.66 5.12
C ASP A 21 -18.70 -3.52 3.92
N PHE A 22 -19.30 -4.67 4.24
CA PHE A 22 -19.84 -5.60 3.25
C PHE A 22 -21.33 -5.37 3.06
N THR A 23 -21.79 -5.40 1.81
CA THR A 23 -23.22 -5.28 1.51
C THR A 23 -24.02 -6.44 2.15
N PRO A 24 -25.26 -6.20 2.60
CA PRO A 24 -26.08 -7.24 3.23
C PRO A 24 -26.28 -8.50 2.36
N ASP A 25 -26.36 -8.32 1.03
CA ASP A 25 -26.53 -9.43 0.08
C ASP A 25 -25.30 -10.34 0.05
N VAL A 26 -24.09 -9.76 -0.01
CA VAL A 26 -22.82 -10.51 0.05
C VAL A 26 -22.69 -11.24 1.38
N VAL A 27 -23.02 -10.58 2.49
CA VAL A 27 -22.97 -11.16 3.83
C VAL A 27 -23.91 -12.36 3.95
N THR A 28 -25.16 -12.21 3.50
CA THR A 28 -26.16 -13.28 3.57
C THR A 28 -25.73 -14.47 2.72
N ALA A 29 -25.32 -14.23 1.47
CA ALA A 29 -24.84 -15.28 0.58
C ALA A 29 -23.60 -16.01 1.16
N TYR A 30 -22.67 -15.26 1.76
CA TYR A 30 -21.48 -15.82 2.40
C TYR A 30 -21.86 -16.72 3.58
N LEU A 31 -22.67 -16.24 4.52
CA LEU A 31 -23.04 -17.01 5.72
C LEU A 31 -23.80 -18.30 5.37
N ASP A 32 -24.72 -18.22 4.40
CA ASP A 32 -25.45 -19.37 3.89
C ASP A 32 -24.51 -20.38 3.23
N ALA A 33 -23.56 -19.90 2.42
CA ALA A 33 -22.58 -20.77 1.77
C ALA A 33 -21.65 -21.47 2.78
N MET A 34 -21.17 -20.76 3.81
CA MET A 34 -20.31 -21.35 4.85
C MET A 34 -21.05 -22.47 5.61
N ALA A 35 -22.32 -22.24 5.96
CA ALA A 35 -23.13 -23.25 6.63
C ALA A 35 -23.45 -24.45 5.73
N GLN A 36 -23.81 -24.21 4.47
CA GLN A 36 -24.05 -25.28 3.49
C GLN A 36 -22.78 -26.09 3.21
N ALA A 37 -21.62 -25.43 3.18
CA ALA A 37 -20.31 -26.04 3.00
C ALA A 37 -19.83 -26.82 4.23
N LYS A 38 -20.54 -26.72 5.35
CA LYS A 38 -20.20 -27.32 6.64
C LYS A 38 -18.85 -26.84 7.17
N ILE A 39 -18.55 -25.56 6.99
CA ILE A 39 -17.40 -24.92 7.64
C ILE A 39 -17.62 -24.92 9.16
N ASP A 40 -16.59 -25.32 9.91
CA ASP A 40 -16.71 -25.50 11.36
C ASP A 40 -16.78 -24.17 12.10
N TYR A 41 -15.96 -23.19 11.69
CA TYR A 41 -15.87 -21.89 12.33
C TYR A 41 -15.95 -20.75 11.30
N VAL A 42 -16.72 -19.71 11.62
CA VAL A 42 -16.79 -18.49 10.82
C VAL A 42 -16.42 -17.30 11.69
N GLU A 43 -15.30 -16.66 11.37
CA GLU A 43 -14.87 -15.42 12.01
C GLU A 43 -15.47 -14.23 11.27
N LEU A 44 -16.44 -13.59 11.92
CA LEU A 44 -17.27 -12.55 11.32
C LEU A 44 -16.52 -11.23 11.17
N GLY A 45 -15.60 -10.91 12.08
CA GLY A 45 -15.00 -9.60 12.11
C GLY A 45 -14.08 -9.38 13.31
N LEU A 46 -13.75 -8.11 13.53
CA LEU A 46 -13.00 -7.65 14.68
C LEU A 46 -13.93 -7.23 15.83
N ARG A 47 -13.34 -7.11 17.02
CA ARG A 47 -13.90 -6.47 18.20
C ARG A 47 -12.99 -5.32 18.62
N ASN A 48 -13.47 -4.10 18.50
CA ASN A 48 -12.69 -2.89 18.79
C ASN A 48 -13.49 -1.90 19.64
N PHE A 49 -12.76 -1.06 20.38
CA PHE A 49 -13.32 0.19 20.91
C PHE A 49 -13.59 1.19 19.77
N PRO A 50 -14.48 2.17 19.97
CA PRO A 50 -14.74 3.22 18.98
C PRO A 50 -13.45 3.95 18.57
N LYS A 51 -13.28 4.15 17.26
CA LYS A 51 -12.16 4.90 16.67
C LYS A 51 -12.70 6.10 15.86
N SER A 52 -11.82 7.07 15.59
CA SER A 52 -12.14 8.15 14.66
C SER A 52 -12.16 7.64 13.21
N GLY A 53 -12.97 8.28 12.37
CA GLY A 53 -13.17 7.85 10.98
C GLY A 53 -14.38 6.94 10.79
N PHE A 54 -14.48 6.32 9.62
CA PHE A 54 -15.54 5.38 9.28
C PHE A 54 -14.95 3.99 9.07
N ASP A 55 -15.44 3.04 9.87
CA ASP A 55 -15.29 1.62 9.65
C ASP A 55 -16.69 0.98 9.66
N GLY A 56 -16.86 -0.02 8.81
CA GLY A 56 -18.08 -0.79 8.66
C GLY A 56 -18.39 -1.70 9.86
N PRO A 57 -19.55 -2.37 9.84
CA PRO A 57 -20.05 -3.09 11.00
C PRO A 57 -19.15 -4.24 11.45
N PHE A 58 -18.38 -4.87 10.55
CA PHE A 58 -17.51 -6.00 10.88
C PHE A 58 -16.17 -5.58 11.52
N ALA A 59 -15.83 -4.29 11.60
CA ALA A 59 -14.69 -3.81 12.39
C ALA A 59 -14.97 -3.82 13.91
N TYR A 60 -16.25 -3.85 14.28
CA TYR A 60 -16.72 -3.81 15.66
C TYR A 60 -17.54 -5.05 16.06
N THR A 61 -18.29 -5.59 15.09
CA THR A 61 -19.15 -6.77 15.19
C THR A 61 -20.07 -6.76 16.42
N THR A 62 -20.56 -5.58 16.82
CA THR A 62 -21.25 -5.33 18.12
C THR A 62 -22.38 -6.32 18.41
N GLU A 63 -22.70 -6.56 19.68
CA GLU A 63 -23.84 -7.40 20.08
C GLU A 63 -25.16 -6.95 19.43
N ALA A 64 -25.38 -5.64 19.31
CA ALA A 64 -26.56 -5.08 18.65
C ALA A 64 -26.57 -5.35 17.13
N PHE A 65 -25.41 -5.45 16.49
CA PHE A 65 -25.30 -5.85 15.09
C PHE A 65 -25.50 -7.36 14.93
N LEU A 66 -24.85 -8.18 15.76
CA LEU A 66 -24.98 -9.64 15.77
C LEU A 66 -26.43 -10.09 15.94
N LYS A 67 -27.20 -9.46 16.82
CA LYS A 67 -28.64 -9.78 17.02
C LYS A 67 -29.53 -9.49 15.80
N ARG A 68 -29.04 -8.71 14.83
CA ARG A 68 -29.75 -8.41 13.57
C ARG A 68 -29.26 -9.26 12.40
N LEU A 69 -28.11 -9.92 12.55
CA LEU A 69 -27.58 -10.85 11.56
C LEU A 69 -28.35 -12.17 11.64
N ASN A 70 -28.76 -12.68 10.48
CA ASN A 70 -29.22 -14.07 10.39
C ASN A 70 -27.98 -14.97 10.32
N LEU A 71 -27.70 -15.71 11.40
CA LEU A 71 -26.60 -16.66 11.47
C LEU A 71 -27.17 -18.08 11.28
N PRO A 72 -26.92 -18.74 10.12
CA PRO A 72 -27.40 -20.09 9.88
C PRO A 72 -26.89 -21.11 10.91
N VAL A 73 -27.67 -22.16 11.14
CA VAL A 73 -27.23 -23.27 12.01
C VAL A 73 -26.14 -24.07 11.30
N GLY A 74 -25.05 -24.37 12.01
CA GLY A 74 -23.97 -25.23 11.54
C GLY A 74 -22.62 -24.75 12.07
N PRO A 75 -22.08 -23.64 11.55
CA PRO A 75 -20.81 -23.10 12.00
C PRO A 75 -20.87 -22.54 13.43
N THR A 76 -19.74 -22.57 14.12
CA THR A 76 -19.52 -21.77 15.31
C THR A 76 -19.01 -20.39 14.90
N TYR A 77 -19.76 -19.35 15.25
CA TYR A 77 -19.39 -17.97 14.91
C TYR A 77 -18.46 -17.36 15.94
N GLY A 78 -17.53 -16.53 15.47
CA GLY A 78 -16.56 -15.85 16.31
C GLY A 78 -16.10 -14.50 15.79
N VAL A 79 -15.24 -13.86 16.58
CA VAL A 79 -14.56 -12.61 16.24
C VAL A 79 -13.11 -12.64 16.71
N MET A 80 -12.31 -11.72 16.19
CA MET A 80 -10.94 -11.47 16.65
C MET A 80 -10.83 -10.16 17.42
N VAL A 81 -9.98 -10.12 18.44
CA VAL A 81 -9.58 -8.91 19.17
C VAL A 81 -8.06 -8.87 19.25
N ASP A 82 -7.46 -7.71 18.99
CA ASP A 82 -6.03 -7.52 19.19
C ASP A 82 -5.73 -7.38 20.69
N ALA A 83 -4.70 -8.08 21.19
CA ALA A 83 -4.27 -7.98 22.57
C ALA A 83 -3.96 -6.51 22.93
N LYS A 84 -3.30 -5.79 22.03
CA LYS A 84 -3.05 -4.34 22.12
C LYS A 84 -4.30 -3.53 22.45
N THR A 85 -5.42 -3.80 21.77
CA THR A 85 -6.70 -3.09 21.98
C THR A 85 -7.17 -3.19 23.43
N ILE A 86 -6.90 -4.31 24.11
CA ILE A 86 -7.23 -4.52 25.51
C ILE A 86 -6.15 -3.95 26.44
N LEU A 87 -4.88 -4.19 26.13
CA LEU A 87 -3.74 -3.84 26.99
C LEU A 87 -3.48 -2.33 27.08
N GLU A 88 -3.84 -1.58 26.04
CA GLU A 88 -3.67 -0.13 25.97
C GLU A 88 -4.94 0.65 26.33
N ALA A 89 -6.03 -0.04 26.69
CA ALA A 89 -7.24 0.61 27.16
C ALA A 89 -6.98 1.33 28.50
N ASP A 90 -7.59 2.50 28.70
CA ASP A 90 -7.53 3.27 29.95
C ASP A 90 -8.42 2.65 31.05
N MET A 91 -8.31 1.34 31.26
CA MET A 91 -9.04 0.54 32.24
C MET A 91 -8.32 -0.79 32.49
N SER A 92 -8.77 -1.57 33.49
CA SER A 92 -8.20 -2.90 33.72
C SER A 92 -8.54 -3.86 32.56
N VAL A 93 -7.75 -4.93 32.41
CA VAL A 93 -8.00 -5.96 31.38
C VAL A 93 -9.40 -6.55 31.50
N GLU A 94 -9.85 -6.84 32.71
CA GLU A 94 -11.19 -7.37 32.98
C GLU A 94 -12.28 -6.36 32.58
N GLN A 95 -12.11 -5.08 32.93
CA GLN A 95 -13.05 -4.03 32.55
C GLN A 95 -13.11 -3.84 31.04
N ALA A 96 -11.97 -3.90 30.35
CA ALA A 96 -11.90 -3.81 28.89
C ALA A 96 -12.58 -4.99 28.20
N VAL A 97 -12.37 -6.21 28.71
CA VAL A 97 -13.06 -7.41 28.23
C VAL A 97 -14.56 -7.33 28.51
N ASP A 98 -14.99 -6.87 29.69
CA ASP A 98 -16.40 -6.67 30.05
C ASP A 98 -17.09 -5.61 29.18
N ALA A 99 -16.36 -4.56 28.78
CA ALA A 99 -16.88 -3.51 27.90
C ALA A 99 -17.12 -4.00 26.47
N LEU A 100 -16.32 -4.97 26.00
CA LEU A 100 -16.39 -5.48 24.63
C LEU A 100 -17.18 -6.78 24.49
N PHE A 101 -17.29 -7.59 25.55
CA PHE A 101 -17.86 -8.93 25.52
C PHE A 101 -18.86 -9.16 26.67
N VAL A 102 -20.05 -9.64 26.30
CA VAL A 102 -21.01 -10.21 27.24
C VAL A 102 -20.68 -11.68 27.52
N ASP A 103 -21.38 -12.33 28.46
CA ASP A 103 -21.23 -13.77 28.68
C ASP A 103 -21.63 -14.55 27.42
N ALA A 104 -20.90 -15.63 27.13
CA ALA A 104 -21.00 -16.34 25.86
C ALA A 104 -22.39 -16.92 25.61
N ASP A 105 -23.13 -17.32 26.65
CA ASP A 105 -24.51 -17.80 26.56
C ASP A 105 -25.52 -16.71 26.13
N LEU A 106 -25.21 -15.44 26.39
CA LEU A 106 -25.99 -14.28 25.96
C LEU A 106 -25.61 -13.76 24.57
N SER A 107 -24.48 -14.20 24.02
CA SER A 107 -23.97 -13.78 22.70
C SER A 107 -24.30 -14.81 21.60
N PRO A 108 -24.57 -14.34 20.36
CA PRO A 108 -24.64 -15.21 19.18
C PRO A 108 -23.29 -15.84 18.79
N ILE A 109 -22.17 -15.26 19.22
CA ILE A 109 -20.82 -15.82 18.97
C ILE A 109 -20.36 -16.69 20.13
N LYS A 110 -19.52 -17.69 19.86
CA LYS A 110 -18.91 -18.58 20.88
C LYS A 110 -17.38 -18.62 20.82
N LEU A 111 -16.78 -18.16 19.73
CA LEU A 111 -15.33 -18.11 19.56
C LEU A 111 -14.82 -16.66 19.68
N VAL A 112 -13.75 -16.47 20.44
CA VAL A 112 -12.96 -15.24 20.46
C VAL A 112 -11.50 -15.58 20.18
N ARG A 113 -10.92 -14.97 19.16
CA ARG A 113 -9.49 -15.09 18.85
C ARG A 113 -8.75 -13.86 19.35
N VAL A 114 -7.66 -14.06 20.08
CA VAL A 114 -6.82 -12.97 20.58
C VAL A 114 -5.55 -12.92 19.74
N ALA A 115 -5.38 -11.89 18.91
CA ALA A 115 -4.17 -11.69 18.12
C ALA A 115 -3.13 -10.90 18.91
N ALA A 116 -1.90 -11.42 18.98
CA ALA A 116 -0.84 -10.84 19.78
C ALA A 116 0.52 -10.93 19.08
N HIS A 117 1.30 -9.87 19.18
CA HIS A 117 2.72 -9.89 18.93
C HIS A 117 3.45 -10.64 20.05
N PHE A 118 4.64 -11.16 19.75
CA PHE A 118 5.43 -11.96 20.69
C PHE A 118 5.74 -11.26 22.02
N HIS A 119 5.88 -9.94 22.03
CA HIS A 119 6.18 -9.16 23.24
C HIS A 119 4.95 -8.91 24.13
N GLU A 120 3.74 -9.17 23.61
CA GLU A 120 2.48 -9.00 24.34
C GLU A 120 2.06 -10.28 25.07
N VAL A 121 2.66 -11.42 24.74
CA VAL A 121 2.31 -12.74 25.28
C VAL A 121 2.40 -12.74 26.80
N GLU A 122 3.45 -12.19 27.38
CA GLU A 122 3.68 -12.09 28.82
C GLU A 122 2.52 -11.40 29.56
N LYS A 123 1.84 -10.48 28.89
CA LYS A 123 0.74 -9.68 29.47
C LYS A 123 -0.65 -10.19 29.08
N SER A 124 -0.75 -11.19 28.21
CA SER A 124 -2.03 -11.60 27.62
C SER A 124 -2.80 -12.64 28.43
N GLY A 125 -2.17 -13.31 29.41
CA GLY A 125 -2.82 -14.32 30.25
C GLY A 125 -4.12 -13.85 30.94
N PRO A 126 -4.19 -12.63 31.52
CA PRO A 126 -5.44 -12.08 32.07
C PRO A 126 -6.57 -11.94 31.03
N ILE A 127 -6.26 -11.55 29.79
CA ILE A 127 -7.25 -11.41 28.70
C ILE A 127 -7.91 -12.77 28.43
N VAL A 128 -7.08 -13.80 28.24
CA VAL A 128 -7.54 -15.16 27.96
C VAL A 128 -8.39 -15.68 29.11
N ARG A 129 -7.95 -15.53 30.36
CA ARG A 129 -8.72 -15.97 31.54
C ARG A 129 -10.06 -15.27 31.65
N ALA A 130 -10.13 -13.95 31.39
CA ALA A 130 -11.38 -13.20 31.42
C ALA A 130 -12.36 -13.69 30.34
N LEU A 131 -11.90 -13.92 29.12
CA LEU A 131 -12.71 -14.48 28.03
C LEU A 131 -13.20 -15.91 28.34
N LYS A 132 -12.34 -16.75 28.91
CA LYS A 132 -12.71 -18.11 29.33
C LYS A 132 -13.70 -18.11 30.49
N ALA A 133 -13.59 -17.18 31.44
CA ALA A 133 -14.54 -17.03 32.53
C ALA A 133 -15.95 -16.66 32.03
N LYS A 134 -16.04 -15.93 30.91
CA LYS A 134 -17.29 -15.63 30.19
C LYS A 134 -17.85 -16.82 29.38
N GLY A 135 -17.11 -17.93 29.29
CA GLY A 135 -17.55 -19.16 28.62
C GLY A 135 -17.22 -19.26 27.12
N TYR A 136 -16.36 -18.39 26.59
CA TYR A 136 -15.95 -18.47 25.18
C TYR A 136 -14.96 -19.63 24.92
N ILE A 137 -14.97 -20.11 23.69
CA ILE A 137 -13.83 -20.81 23.07
C ILE A 137 -12.80 -19.72 22.75
N VAL A 138 -11.54 -19.90 23.16
CA VAL A 138 -10.48 -18.93 22.96
C VAL A 138 -9.35 -19.51 22.14
N GLY A 139 -9.15 -18.94 20.94
CA GLY A 139 -7.95 -19.13 20.14
C GLY A 139 -6.93 -18.02 20.45
N TYR A 140 -5.66 -18.37 20.60
CA TYR A 140 -4.61 -17.39 20.87
C TYR A 140 -3.60 -17.35 19.72
N ASN A 141 -3.55 -16.23 18.99
CA ASN A 141 -2.85 -16.08 17.73
C ASN A 141 -1.50 -15.37 17.91
N LEU A 142 -0.40 -16.11 17.75
CA LEU A 142 0.94 -15.55 17.65
C LEU A 142 1.17 -14.97 16.25
N MET A 143 1.20 -13.64 16.15
CA MET A 143 1.49 -12.93 14.91
C MET A 143 2.99 -12.98 14.58
N GLN A 144 3.33 -12.94 13.29
CA GLN A 144 4.72 -12.87 12.81
C GLN A 144 5.63 -13.96 13.39
N ALA A 145 5.19 -15.22 13.30
CA ALA A 145 5.97 -16.36 13.80
C ALA A 145 7.20 -16.70 12.91
N GLY A 146 7.10 -16.40 11.61
CA GLY A 146 8.22 -16.57 10.66
C GLY A 146 9.47 -15.81 11.10
N GLY A 147 10.64 -16.44 10.94
CA GLY A 147 11.94 -15.87 11.28
C GLY A 147 12.25 -15.80 12.79
N LYS A 148 11.30 -16.11 13.69
CA LYS A 148 11.56 -16.20 15.13
C LYS A 148 12.28 -17.49 15.49
N SER A 149 13.25 -17.43 16.41
CA SER A 149 14.02 -18.62 16.81
C SER A 149 13.14 -19.67 17.51
N ASP A 150 13.53 -20.95 17.37
CA ASP A 150 12.83 -22.08 18.03
C ASP A 150 12.68 -21.85 19.53
N ALA A 151 13.73 -21.34 20.18
CA ALA A 151 13.75 -21.07 21.61
C ALA A 151 12.69 -20.03 22.01
N LEU A 152 12.56 -18.94 21.24
CA LEU A 152 11.57 -17.91 21.51
C LEU A 152 10.14 -18.42 21.28
N ILE A 153 9.91 -19.19 20.22
CA ILE A 153 8.60 -19.79 19.94
C ILE A 153 8.21 -20.76 21.06
N ALA A 154 9.13 -21.64 21.46
CA ALA A 154 8.90 -22.59 22.55
C ALA A 154 8.64 -21.86 23.88
N GLU A 155 9.36 -20.78 24.17
CA GLU A 155 9.12 -19.94 25.35
C GLU A 155 7.70 -19.35 25.35
N LYS A 156 7.24 -18.77 24.23
CA LYS A 156 5.87 -18.22 24.14
C LYS A 156 4.81 -19.31 24.24
N ALA A 157 5.05 -20.46 23.62
CA ALA A 157 4.16 -21.62 23.74
C ALA A 157 4.09 -22.14 25.20
N LYS A 158 5.20 -22.11 25.95
CA LYS A 158 5.22 -22.44 27.38
C LYS A 158 4.35 -21.50 28.20
N LEU A 159 4.51 -20.18 28.00
CA LEU A 159 3.69 -19.18 28.69
C LEU A 159 2.19 -19.38 28.40
N ALA A 160 1.84 -19.60 27.14
CA ALA A 160 0.47 -19.92 26.74
C ALA A 160 -0.04 -21.21 27.42
N SER A 161 0.80 -22.25 27.51
CA SER A 161 0.46 -23.50 28.21
C SER A 161 0.21 -23.31 29.70
N GLU A 162 0.93 -22.40 30.36
CA GLU A 162 0.77 -22.11 31.80
C GLU A 162 -0.58 -21.46 32.12
N TRP A 163 -1.28 -20.88 31.13
CA TRP A 163 -2.62 -20.33 31.35
C TRP A 163 -3.69 -21.41 31.46
N GLN A 164 -3.41 -22.63 30.98
CA GLN A 164 -4.26 -23.83 31.08
C GLN A 164 -5.72 -23.68 30.59
N CYS A 165 -6.00 -22.66 29.78
CA CYS A 165 -7.38 -22.34 29.40
C CYS A 165 -7.57 -21.97 27.93
N ILE A 166 -6.50 -21.86 27.13
CA ILE A 166 -6.59 -21.67 25.68
C ILE A 166 -7.09 -22.97 25.02
N ASP A 167 -8.01 -22.87 24.07
CA ASP A 167 -8.53 -24.03 23.33
C ASP A 167 -7.65 -24.37 22.12
N SER A 168 -7.08 -23.36 21.45
CA SER A 168 -6.15 -23.55 20.33
C SER A 168 -5.06 -22.46 20.30
N LEU A 169 -3.79 -22.88 20.17
CA LEU A 169 -2.65 -21.98 20.01
C LEU A 169 -2.33 -21.83 18.51
N TYR A 170 -2.41 -20.61 18.01
CA TYR A 170 -2.24 -20.28 16.60
C TYR A 170 -0.88 -19.64 16.31
N PHE A 171 -0.39 -19.85 15.09
CA PHE A 171 0.70 -19.05 14.51
C PHE A 171 0.32 -18.54 13.12
N ALA A 172 0.79 -17.34 12.79
CA ALA A 172 0.45 -16.67 11.53
C ALA A 172 1.68 -16.32 10.67
N ASP A 173 1.54 -16.54 9.36
CA ASP A 173 2.47 -16.11 8.29
C ASP A 173 2.27 -14.63 7.94
N SER A 174 2.38 -13.73 8.90
CA SER A 174 1.92 -12.33 8.70
C SER A 174 2.63 -11.57 7.56
N LEU A 175 3.82 -12.01 7.14
CA LEU A 175 4.56 -11.46 5.99
C LEU A 175 4.33 -12.26 4.70
N GLY A 176 3.70 -13.43 4.76
CA GLY A 176 3.43 -14.31 3.62
C GLY A 176 4.69 -14.87 2.98
N ASN A 177 5.74 -15.09 3.79
CA ASN A 177 7.07 -15.50 3.35
C ASN A 177 7.55 -16.84 3.91
N MET A 178 6.70 -17.54 4.66
CA MET A 178 7.03 -18.89 5.12
C MET A 178 6.97 -19.90 3.97
N ASP A 179 7.74 -20.98 4.12
CA ASP A 179 7.62 -22.20 3.31
C ASP A 179 7.37 -23.43 4.20
N ALA A 180 7.30 -24.61 3.56
CA ALA A 180 7.00 -25.87 4.25
C ALA A 180 8.03 -26.22 5.34
N ASP A 181 9.30 -25.87 5.15
CA ASP A 181 10.36 -26.14 6.13
C ASP A 181 10.20 -25.23 7.35
N GLU A 182 9.90 -23.95 7.12
CA GLU A 182 9.62 -22.98 8.18
C GLU A 182 8.36 -23.35 8.98
N VAL A 183 7.28 -23.73 8.30
CA VAL A 183 6.06 -24.26 8.94
C VAL A 183 6.40 -25.48 9.81
N THR A 184 7.20 -26.40 9.29
CA THR A 184 7.63 -27.61 10.02
C THR A 184 8.42 -27.25 11.27
N ARG A 185 9.35 -26.30 11.17
CA ARG A 185 10.17 -25.82 12.29
C ARG A 185 9.30 -25.20 13.38
N ILE A 186 8.39 -24.29 13.02
CA ILE A 186 7.51 -23.60 13.96
C ILE A 186 6.60 -24.58 14.68
N VAL A 187 5.96 -25.51 13.97
CA VAL A 187 5.09 -26.53 14.60
C VAL A 187 5.89 -27.38 15.59
N LYS A 188 7.11 -27.81 15.23
CA LYS A 188 7.99 -28.56 16.14
C LYS A 188 8.36 -27.75 17.39
N ALA A 189 8.70 -26.47 17.23
CA ALA A 189 9.04 -25.58 18.33
C ALA A 189 7.85 -25.38 19.30
N ILE A 190 6.64 -25.14 18.76
CA ILE A 190 5.42 -25.06 19.58
C ILE A 190 5.19 -26.37 20.35
N ARG A 191 5.32 -27.52 19.67
CA ARG A 191 5.11 -28.85 20.26
C ARG A 191 6.09 -29.22 21.37
N MET A 192 7.21 -28.50 21.52
CA MET A 192 8.10 -28.68 22.67
C MET A 192 7.42 -28.35 24.00
N GLN A 193 6.45 -27.42 24.00
CA GLN A 193 5.83 -26.89 25.23
C GLN A 193 4.29 -26.93 25.19
N TRP A 194 3.67 -27.13 24.02
CA TRP A 194 2.21 -27.14 23.85
C TRP A 194 1.68 -28.46 23.27
N GLN A 195 0.77 -29.09 24.00
CA GLN A 195 0.14 -30.38 23.62
C GLN A 195 -1.30 -30.23 23.13
N GLY A 196 -1.90 -29.04 23.22
CA GLY A 196 -3.27 -28.79 22.77
C GLY A 196 -3.39 -28.63 21.24
N ASP A 197 -4.57 -28.22 20.78
CA ASP A 197 -4.78 -27.91 19.37
C ASP A 197 -3.88 -26.77 18.89
N ILE A 198 -3.39 -26.89 17.66
CA ILE A 198 -2.66 -25.82 16.99
C ILE A 198 -3.50 -25.35 15.82
N GLY A 199 -3.52 -24.04 15.62
CA GLY A 199 -4.04 -23.42 14.42
C GLY A 199 -2.97 -22.75 13.57
N ILE A 200 -3.24 -22.62 12.28
CA ILE A 200 -2.39 -21.89 11.34
C ILE A 200 -3.20 -20.87 10.53
N HIS A 201 -2.60 -19.71 10.30
CA HIS A 201 -3.10 -18.67 9.39
C HIS A 201 -2.02 -18.31 8.37
N THR A 202 -2.25 -18.60 7.10
CA THR A 202 -1.24 -18.43 6.03
C THR A 202 -1.61 -17.31 5.07
N HIS A 203 -0.63 -16.48 4.71
CA HIS A 203 -0.76 -15.44 3.69
C HIS A 203 -0.11 -15.87 2.37
N ASN A 204 -0.61 -15.34 1.26
CA ASN A 204 -0.28 -15.81 -0.08
C ASN A 204 0.70 -14.91 -0.85
N ASN A 205 1.50 -14.11 -0.15
CA ASN A 205 2.42 -13.14 -0.77
C ASN A 205 3.46 -13.83 -1.67
N MET A 206 3.99 -14.97 -1.24
CA MET A 206 4.85 -15.84 -2.06
C MET A 206 4.10 -16.94 -2.84
N GLY A 207 2.76 -16.93 -2.84
CA GLY A 207 1.95 -17.96 -3.51
C GLY A 207 1.94 -19.32 -2.82
N LYS A 208 2.36 -19.40 -1.54
CA LYS A 208 2.52 -20.66 -0.79
C LYS A 208 1.45 -20.92 0.28
N ALA A 209 0.40 -20.10 0.36
CA ALA A 209 -0.54 -20.16 1.49
C ALA A 209 -1.21 -21.54 1.61
N LEU A 210 -1.73 -22.07 0.49
CA LEU A 210 -2.38 -23.38 0.45
C LEU A 210 -1.41 -24.51 0.82
N ASP A 211 -0.21 -24.50 0.23
CA ASP A 211 0.83 -25.52 0.48
C ASP A 211 1.28 -25.53 1.95
N ASN A 212 1.44 -24.34 2.54
CA ASN A 212 1.78 -24.18 3.95
C ASN A 212 0.65 -24.69 4.86
N THR A 213 -0.61 -24.40 4.52
CA THR A 213 -1.78 -24.92 5.25
C THR A 213 -1.87 -26.45 5.18
N ILE A 214 -1.65 -27.04 4.00
CA ILE A 214 -1.62 -28.50 3.83
C ILE A 214 -0.46 -29.11 4.61
N THR A 215 0.73 -28.51 4.53
CA THR A 215 1.93 -28.95 5.28
C THR A 215 1.63 -28.97 6.78
N ALA A 216 1.08 -27.89 7.33
CA ALA A 216 0.68 -27.81 8.72
C ALA A 216 -0.33 -28.91 9.11
N LYS A 217 -1.35 -29.15 8.28
CA LYS A 217 -2.30 -30.26 8.46
C LYS A 217 -1.58 -31.61 8.53
N THR A 218 -0.60 -31.88 7.66
CA THR A 218 0.16 -33.15 7.70
C THR A 218 0.97 -33.34 9.00
N LEU A 219 1.35 -32.23 9.65
CA LEU A 219 2.06 -32.20 10.92
C LEU A 219 1.13 -32.28 12.15
N GLY A 220 -0.19 -32.43 11.94
CA GLY A 220 -1.17 -32.52 13.01
C GLY A 220 -1.64 -31.18 13.58
N VAL A 221 -1.51 -30.09 12.81
CA VAL A 221 -2.26 -28.85 13.06
C VAL A 221 -3.73 -29.10 12.73
N THR A 222 -4.62 -28.73 13.65
CA THR A 222 -6.04 -29.13 13.63
C THR A 222 -6.97 -27.99 13.29
N TRP A 223 -6.53 -26.74 13.32
CA TRP A 223 -7.34 -25.59 12.90
C TRP A 223 -6.69 -24.88 11.71
N LEU A 224 -7.40 -24.84 10.59
CA LEU A 224 -6.90 -24.32 9.31
C LEU A 224 -7.70 -23.08 8.91
N ASP A 225 -7.06 -21.91 8.95
CA ASP A 225 -7.71 -20.68 8.48
C ASP A 225 -7.68 -20.57 6.96
N VAL A 226 -8.79 -20.08 6.41
CA VAL A 226 -8.97 -19.79 4.98
C VAL A 226 -9.86 -18.56 4.78
N THR A 227 -9.86 -18.03 3.56
CA THR A 227 -10.85 -17.04 3.11
C THR A 227 -11.28 -17.29 1.66
N VAL A 228 -12.50 -16.91 1.32
CA VAL A 228 -13.08 -17.05 -0.02
C VAL A 228 -12.27 -16.22 -1.03
N THR A 229 -11.83 -16.81 -2.14
CA THR A 229 -10.89 -16.21 -3.12
C THR A 229 -9.56 -15.77 -2.51
N GLY A 230 -9.28 -16.17 -1.27
CA GLY A 230 -8.11 -15.72 -0.53
C GLY A 230 -8.23 -14.26 -0.11
N MET A 231 -9.43 -13.67 -0.08
CA MET A 231 -9.63 -12.27 0.30
C MET A 231 -9.02 -11.98 1.68
N GLY A 232 -8.09 -11.04 1.74
CA GLY A 232 -7.27 -10.80 2.92
C GLY A 232 -6.11 -9.86 2.62
N ARG A 233 -5.52 -9.26 3.65
CA ARG A 233 -4.46 -8.24 3.48
C ARG A 233 -3.34 -8.72 2.55
N GLY A 234 -2.78 -7.81 1.75
CA GLY A 234 -1.67 -8.11 0.85
C GLY A 234 -2.09 -8.96 -0.36
N ALA A 235 -1.39 -10.06 -0.61
CA ALA A 235 -1.77 -11.01 -1.65
C ALA A 235 -2.91 -11.96 -1.23
N GLY A 236 -3.46 -11.80 -0.03
CA GLY A 236 -4.53 -12.63 0.49
C GLY A 236 -4.06 -13.80 1.35
N ASN A 237 -4.97 -14.76 1.56
CA ASN A 237 -4.80 -15.94 2.41
C ASN A 237 -4.93 -17.25 1.60
N ALA A 238 -4.81 -18.39 2.28
CA ALA A 238 -5.24 -19.66 1.72
C ALA A 238 -6.72 -19.61 1.32
N GLN A 239 -7.01 -20.04 0.10
CA GLN A 239 -8.33 -19.96 -0.51
C GLN A 239 -9.26 -21.06 0.02
N THR A 240 -10.44 -20.71 0.50
CA THR A 240 -11.45 -21.65 1.01
C THR A 240 -11.83 -22.68 -0.05
N GLU A 241 -12.17 -22.23 -1.25
CA GLU A 241 -12.55 -23.08 -2.37
C GLU A 241 -11.46 -24.08 -2.77
N SER A 242 -10.19 -23.65 -2.72
CA SER A 242 -9.04 -24.48 -3.09
C SER A 242 -8.71 -25.50 -2.00
N LEU A 243 -8.73 -25.10 -0.72
CA LEU A 243 -8.54 -26.04 0.39
C LEU A 243 -9.65 -27.10 0.39
N LEU A 244 -10.91 -26.68 0.24
CA LEU A 244 -12.03 -27.60 0.17
C LEU A 244 -11.92 -28.58 -1.01
N ALA A 245 -11.49 -28.11 -2.19
CA ALA A 245 -11.25 -28.98 -3.34
C ALA A 245 -10.21 -30.07 -3.04
N VAL A 246 -9.11 -29.71 -2.39
CA VAL A 246 -8.04 -30.65 -2.02
C VAL A 246 -8.54 -31.66 -0.98
N VAL A 247 -9.11 -31.20 0.14
CA VAL A 247 -9.49 -32.09 1.25
C VAL A 247 -10.75 -32.91 0.95
N ASN A 248 -11.60 -32.49 0.01
CA ASN A 248 -12.79 -33.26 -0.39
C ASN A 248 -12.41 -34.63 -1.00
N SER A 249 -11.21 -34.74 -1.59
CA SER A 249 -10.68 -36.04 -2.04
C SER A 249 -10.30 -36.98 -0.88
N GLU A 250 -10.08 -36.43 0.32
CA GLU A 250 -9.66 -37.16 1.51
C GLU A 250 -10.83 -37.43 2.48
N THR A 251 -11.83 -36.54 2.51
CA THR A 251 -12.98 -36.60 3.41
C THR A 251 -14.23 -36.00 2.75
N SER A 252 -15.40 -36.62 2.98
CA SER A 252 -16.70 -36.10 2.54
C SER A 252 -17.40 -35.20 3.58
N ALA A 253 -16.66 -34.79 4.63
CA ALA A 253 -17.20 -33.99 5.72
C ALA A 253 -17.70 -32.60 5.25
N TYR A 254 -17.07 -32.02 4.23
CA TYR A 254 -17.38 -30.68 3.71
C TYR A 254 -18.19 -30.74 2.40
N GLN A 255 -18.84 -29.64 2.01
CA GLN A 255 -19.66 -29.53 0.80
C GLN A 255 -19.23 -28.34 -0.07
N PRO A 256 -18.19 -28.49 -0.91
CA PRO A 256 -17.54 -27.36 -1.58
C PRO A 256 -18.42 -26.57 -2.55
N ASN A 257 -19.44 -27.19 -3.15
CA ASN A 257 -20.24 -26.58 -4.22
C ASN A 257 -20.87 -25.23 -3.84
N ALA A 258 -21.30 -25.06 -2.59
CA ALA A 258 -21.88 -23.81 -2.11
C ALA A 258 -20.88 -22.65 -2.13
N VAL A 259 -19.60 -22.93 -1.85
CA VAL A 259 -18.53 -21.93 -1.93
C VAL A 259 -18.20 -21.59 -3.38
N TYR A 260 -18.22 -22.56 -4.30
CA TYR A 260 -17.97 -22.30 -5.72
C TYR A 260 -19.00 -21.35 -6.33
N GLU A 261 -20.28 -21.53 -5.99
CA GLU A 261 -21.35 -20.63 -6.42
C GLU A 261 -21.18 -19.22 -5.85
N LEU A 262 -20.78 -19.11 -4.58
CA LEU A 262 -20.46 -17.84 -3.92
C LEU A 262 -19.31 -17.10 -4.63
N VAL A 263 -18.24 -17.82 -4.95
CA VAL A 263 -17.06 -17.29 -5.65
C VAL A 263 -17.45 -16.69 -6.99
N ILE A 264 -18.10 -17.48 -7.85
CA ILE A 264 -18.48 -17.08 -9.22
C ILE A 264 -19.45 -15.89 -9.22
N ARG A 265 -20.38 -15.84 -8.26
CA ARG A 265 -21.42 -14.79 -8.24
C ARG A 265 -20.95 -13.47 -7.66
N TYR A 266 -20.11 -13.50 -6.63
CA TYR A 266 -19.78 -12.31 -5.84
C TYR A 266 -18.26 -12.05 -5.82
N PHE A 267 -17.48 -13.01 -5.35
CA PHE A 267 -16.10 -12.74 -4.95
C PHE A 267 -15.13 -12.61 -6.13
N GLU A 268 -15.33 -13.27 -7.27
CA GLU A 268 -14.49 -13.06 -8.47
C GLU A 268 -14.59 -11.61 -8.97
N LYS A 269 -15.81 -11.06 -8.99
CA LYS A 269 -16.03 -9.66 -9.40
C LYS A 269 -15.39 -8.71 -8.39
N MET A 270 -15.64 -8.93 -7.10
CA MET A 270 -15.06 -8.08 -6.05
C MET A 270 -13.53 -8.14 -6.08
N GLN A 271 -12.94 -9.31 -6.30
CA GLN A 271 -11.50 -9.49 -6.42
C GLN A 271 -10.94 -8.65 -7.58
N LYS A 272 -11.62 -8.67 -8.72
CA LYS A 272 -11.24 -7.85 -9.88
C LYS A 272 -11.36 -6.34 -9.60
N ASP A 273 -12.40 -5.92 -8.89
CA ASP A 273 -12.67 -4.52 -8.59
C ASP A 273 -11.69 -3.95 -7.55
N SER A 274 -11.35 -4.73 -6.51
CA SER A 274 -10.52 -4.29 -5.39
C SER A 274 -9.04 -4.69 -5.51
N GLY A 275 -8.71 -5.62 -6.42
CA GLY A 275 -7.33 -5.94 -6.79
C GLY A 275 -6.54 -6.80 -5.79
N TRP A 276 -7.21 -7.56 -4.91
CA TRP A 276 -6.49 -8.48 -4.00
C TRP A 276 -6.03 -9.74 -4.72
N GLY A 277 -4.93 -10.31 -4.26
CA GLY A 277 -4.34 -11.53 -4.81
C GLY A 277 -2.84 -11.40 -5.06
N SER A 278 -2.22 -12.53 -5.38
CA SER A 278 -0.78 -12.59 -5.64
C SER A 278 -0.37 -11.71 -6.82
N SER A 279 0.74 -11.00 -6.63
CA SER A 279 1.38 -10.20 -7.66
C SER A 279 2.90 -10.29 -7.50
N LEU A 280 3.65 -9.94 -8.55
CA LEU A 280 5.11 -9.85 -8.47
C LEU A 280 5.56 -8.89 -7.36
N LEU A 281 4.83 -7.79 -7.14
CA LEU A 281 5.17 -6.79 -6.14
C LEU A 281 5.01 -7.33 -4.70
N TYR A 282 3.94 -8.07 -4.44
CA TYR A 282 3.78 -8.75 -3.15
C TYR A 282 4.83 -9.84 -2.93
N PHE A 283 5.20 -10.56 -4.00
CA PHE A 283 6.26 -11.55 -3.93
C PHE A 283 7.60 -10.90 -3.57
N LEU A 284 7.97 -9.82 -4.25
CA LEU A 284 9.21 -9.08 -3.98
C LEU A 284 9.22 -8.48 -2.56
N GLY A 285 8.10 -7.93 -2.09
CA GLY A 285 7.99 -7.44 -0.71
C GLY A 285 8.21 -8.54 0.31
N ALA A 286 7.53 -9.67 0.16
CA ALA A 286 7.64 -10.81 1.08
C ALA A 286 9.04 -11.45 1.10
N GLN A 287 9.70 -11.52 -0.07
CA GLN A 287 11.08 -12.02 -0.17
C GLN A 287 12.09 -11.17 0.60
N ASN A 288 11.77 -9.89 0.84
CA ASN A 288 12.63 -8.94 1.53
C ASN A 288 12.06 -8.50 2.90
N ASP A 289 11.21 -9.32 3.52
CA ASP A 289 10.63 -9.06 4.84
C ASP A 289 9.83 -7.74 4.97
N VAL A 290 9.36 -7.19 3.84
CA VAL A 290 8.55 -5.96 3.81
C VAL A 290 7.10 -6.27 4.12
N HIS A 291 6.51 -5.54 5.07
CA HIS A 291 5.11 -5.69 5.46
C HIS A 291 4.17 -5.44 4.27
N PRO A 292 3.15 -6.30 4.04
CA PRO A 292 2.29 -6.22 2.85
C PRO A 292 1.52 -4.91 2.70
N THR A 293 1.26 -4.19 3.81
CA THR A 293 0.59 -2.87 3.77
C THR A 293 1.39 -1.83 3.01
N TYR A 294 2.73 -1.85 3.03
CA TYR A 294 3.53 -0.94 2.20
C TYR A 294 3.22 -1.16 0.72
N ILE A 295 3.26 -2.42 0.29
CA ILE A 295 2.99 -2.81 -1.09
C ILE A 295 1.55 -2.47 -1.48
N GLN A 296 0.58 -2.72 -0.59
CA GLN A 296 -0.83 -2.40 -0.82
C GLN A 296 -1.06 -0.89 -0.97
N ASN A 297 -0.38 -0.06 -0.18
CA ASN A 297 -0.46 1.39 -0.29
C ASN A 297 0.22 1.92 -1.57
N LEU A 298 1.34 1.30 -1.99
CA LEU A 298 2.00 1.62 -3.25
C LEU A 298 1.12 1.30 -4.46
N ILE A 299 0.46 0.14 -4.46
CA ILE A 299 -0.41 -0.31 -5.57
C ILE A 299 -1.74 0.45 -5.60
N SER A 300 -2.32 0.75 -4.44
CA SER A 300 -3.60 1.46 -4.37
C SER A 300 -3.48 2.93 -4.77
N ASN A 301 -2.30 3.52 -4.61
CA ASN A 301 -2.04 4.89 -5.03
C ASN A 301 -1.72 4.97 -6.53
N LYS A 302 -2.70 5.40 -7.32
CA LYS A 302 -2.56 5.63 -8.77
C LYS A 302 -1.58 6.73 -9.16
N HIS A 303 -1.04 7.49 -8.20
CA HIS A 303 -0.02 8.51 -8.44
C HIS A 303 1.31 7.89 -8.91
N TYR A 304 1.61 6.66 -8.48
CA TYR A 304 2.88 6.00 -8.77
C TYR A 304 2.79 5.15 -10.04
N GLY A 305 3.74 5.33 -10.96
CA GLY A 305 3.96 4.40 -12.04
C GLY A 305 4.67 3.14 -11.55
N THR A 306 4.82 2.17 -12.46
CA THR A 306 5.47 0.89 -12.15
C THR A 306 6.91 1.06 -11.65
N GLU A 307 7.64 2.03 -12.19
CA GLU A 307 9.04 2.29 -11.85
C GLU A 307 9.16 2.87 -10.43
N GLU A 308 8.30 3.82 -10.09
CA GLU A 308 8.20 4.43 -8.76
C GLU A 308 7.91 3.37 -7.69
N ILE A 309 6.98 2.47 -7.98
CA ILE A 309 6.62 1.37 -7.06
C ILE A 309 7.81 0.42 -6.86
N VAL A 310 8.50 0.04 -7.94
CA VAL A 310 9.68 -0.86 -7.85
C VAL A 310 10.83 -0.19 -7.08
N GLY A 311 11.08 1.10 -7.32
CA GLY A 311 12.08 1.87 -6.60
C GLY A 311 11.80 1.94 -5.10
N ALA A 312 10.54 2.24 -4.72
CA ALA A 312 10.12 2.27 -3.33
C ALA A 312 10.27 0.90 -2.64
N ILE A 313 9.92 -0.20 -3.32
CA ILE A 313 10.09 -1.56 -2.79
C ILE A 313 11.58 -1.88 -2.57
N ASN A 314 12.46 -1.51 -3.52
CA ASN A 314 13.89 -1.72 -3.37
C ASN A 314 14.46 -0.92 -2.19
N TYR A 315 14.04 0.33 -2.01
CA TYR A 315 14.41 1.13 -0.85
C TYR A 315 13.94 0.47 0.46
N LEU A 316 12.66 0.08 0.55
CA LEU A 316 12.11 -0.60 1.73
C LEU A 316 12.84 -1.91 2.06
N SER A 317 13.30 -2.65 1.04
CA SER A 317 14.05 -3.89 1.23
C SER A 317 15.40 -3.71 1.91
N GLN A 318 15.97 -2.50 1.87
CA GLN A 318 17.27 -2.19 2.46
C GLN A 318 17.17 -1.68 3.91
N LEU A 319 15.95 -1.36 4.37
CA LEU A 319 15.72 -0.80 5.68
C LEU A 319 15.48 -1.89 6.73
N GLU A 320 16.05 -1.69 7.92
CA GLU A 320 15.66 -2.46 9.10
C GLU A 320 14.29 -1.99 9.63
N GLY A 321 13.45 -2.92 10.08
CA GLY A 321 12.16 -2.60 10.72
C GLY A 321 10.95 -2.52 9.79
N THR A 322 11.09 -2.85 8.49
CA THR A 322 9.98 -2.86 7.51
C THR A 322 9.02 -4.04 7.66
N THR A 323 9.27 -4.95 8.61
CA THR A 323 8.37 -6.04 9.01
C THR A 323 7.08 -5.55 9.67
N SER A 324 6.98 -4.26 10.00
CA SER A 324 5.76 -3.58 10.46
C SER A 324 5.54 -2.29 9.66
N TYR A 325 4.27 -1.94 9.45
CA TYR A 325 3.92 -0.72 8.73
C TYR A 325 4.16 0.54 9.58
N ASN A 326 4.82 1.54 8.98
CA ASN A 326 5.04 2.87 9.52
C ASN A 326 4.81 3.89 8.38
N GLY A 327 3.93 4.87 8.63
CA GLY A 327 3.59 5.91 7.66
C GLY A 327 4.80 6.78 7.28
N ASP A 328 5.65 7.14 8.23
CA ASP A 328 6.80 8.01 7.97
C ASP A 328 7.85 7.33 7.07
N VAL A 329 8.01 6.01 7.24
CA VAL A 329 8.88 5.17 6.40
C VAL A 329 8.30 5.05 4.99
N MET A 330 6.98 4.91 4.88
CA MET A 330 6.26 4.88 3.60
C MET A 330 6.43 6.21 2.86
N ASP A 331 6.26 7.34 3.56
CA ASP A 331 6.44 8.68 3.00
C ASP A 331 7.88 8.90 2.55
N SER A 332 8.87 8.41 3.33
CA SER A 332 10.29 8.46 2.94
C SER A 332 10.62 7.59 1.73
N ALA A 333 10.00 6.41 1.62
CA ALA A 333 10.15 5.51 0.47
C ALA A 333 9.55 6.10 -0.81
N ILE A 334 8.55 6.96 -0.66
CA ILE A 334 7.84 7.66 -1.73
C ILE A 334 8.47 9.01 -2.07
N SER A 335 9.01 9.74 -1.10
CA SER A 335 9.39 11.14 -1.25
C SER A 335 10.54 11.36 -2.24
N PHE A 336 11.17 10.28 -2.73
CA PHE A 336 12.23 10.31 -3.74
C PHE A 336 13.38 11.27 -3.34
N ASP A 337 13.44 11.62 -2.06
CA ASP A 337 14.46 12.42 -1.44
C ASP A 337 15.22 11.48 -0.50
N THR A 338 16.09 10.70 -1.13
CA THR A 338 16.98 9.76 -0.42
C THR A 338 18.07 10.50 0.38
N SER A 339 18.08 11.83 0.35
CA SER A 339 19.14 12.67 0.91
C SER A 339 18.58 13.61 1.97
N SER A 340 18.90 13.34 3.23
CA SER A 340 18.65 14.25 4.36
C SER A 340 19.56 15.51 4.34
N LYS A 341 19.90 16.01 3.15
CA LYS A 341 20.80 17.15 2.95
C LYS A 341 20.02 18.46 3.13
N GLU A 342 20.65 19.46 3.71
CA GLU A 342 20.08 20.81 3.73
C GLU A 342 19.90 21.34 2.30
N ILE A 343 18.84 22.13 2.08
CA ILE A 343 18.52 22.72 0.78
C ILE A 343 19.73 23.52 0.27
N SER A 344 20.31 23.06 -0.85
CA SER A 344 21.41 23.72 -1.56
C SER A 344 20.90 24.49 -2.78
N GLY A 345 21.76 25.36 -3.31
CA GLY A 345 21.48 26.05 -4.57
C GLY A 345 22.47 27.16 -4.93
N THR A 346 22.45 27.55 -6.19
CA THR A 346 23.26 28.63 -6.77
C THR A 346 22.37 29.72 -7.36
N ASP A 347 22.95 30.91 -7.58
CA ASP A 347 22.30 32.07 -8.20
C ASP A 347 22.54 32.14 -9.72
N LEU A 348 23.06 31.06 -10.32
CA LEU A 348 23.51 31.04 -11.72
C LEU A 348 22.36 31.24 -12.73
N LEU A 349 21.12 31.00 -12.34
CA LEU A 349 19.94 31.17 -13.18
C LEU A 349 19.37 32.59 -13.16
N LEU A 350 19.74 33.42 -12.18
CA LEU A 350 19.14 34.73 -11.98
C LEU A 350 19.24 35.61 -13.23
N GLY A 351 18.08 35.99 -13.77
CA GLY A 351 17.99 36.87 -14.94
C GLY A 351 18.52 36.28 -16.26
N LYS A 352 18.83 34.98 -16.33
CA LYS A 352 19.38 34.34 -17.55
C LYS A 352 18.44 34.39 -18.74
N PHE A 353 17.12 34.43 -18.51
CA PHE A 353 16.09 34.41 -19.56
C PHE A 353 15.43 35.78 -19.74
N LYS A 354 16.05 36.84 -19.21
CA LYS A 354 15.52 38.20 -19.24
C LYS A 354 15.22 38.67 -20.66
N GLY A 355 13.97 39.09 -20.89
CA GLY A 355 13.50 39.61 -22.17
C GLY A 355 13.41 38.55 -23.27
N ARG A 356 13.29 37.27 -22.90
CA ARG A 356 13.08 36.16 -23.82
C ARG A 356 11.85 35.36 -23.39
N GLU A 357 11.19 34.77 -24.38
CA GLU A 357 10.21 33.70 -24.17
C GLU A 357 10.91 32.42 -23.67
N LEU A 358 10.31 31.75 -22.69
CA LEU A 358 10.63 30.40 -22.26
C LEU A 358 9.62 29.41 -22.84
N LEU A 359 10.07 28.47 -23.67
CA LEU A 359 9.28 27.35 -24.17
C LEU A 359 9.55 26.13 -23.29
N ILE A 360 8.56 25.72 -22.50
CA ILE A 360 8.60 24.51 -21.68
C ILE A 360 8.05 23.35 -22.50
N ILE A 361 8.82 22.25 -22.56
CA ILE A 361 8.49 21.06 -23.34
C ILE A 361 8.34 19.86 -22.41
N SER A 362 7.31 19.03 -22.62
CA SER A 362 7.15 17.74 -21.94
C SER A 362 6.83 16.63 -22.95
N ASN A 363 6.99 15.36 -22.56
CA ASN A 363 6.79 14.17 -23.41
C ASN A 363 5.31 13.80 -23.65
N GLY A 364 4.38 14.76 -23.60
CA GLY A 364 2.97 14.48 -23.89
C GLY A 364 2.76 14.06 -25.36
N PRO A 365 1.73 13.25 -25.66
CA PRO A 365 1.38 12.84 -27.03
C PRO A 365 1.36 13.97 -28.07
N SER A 366 1.05 15.22 -27.67
CA SER A 366 1.07 16.35 -28.59
C SER A 366 2.48 16.74 -29.05
N LEU A 367 3.54 16.45 -28.28
CA LEU A 367 4.92 16.70 -28.72
C LEU A 367 5.25 15.91 -29.99
N GLU A 368 4.95 14.61 -30.00
CA GLU A 368 5.16 13.76 -31.18
C GLU A 368 4.30 14.24 -32.35
N ARG A 369 3.03 14.56 -32.08
CA ARG A 369 2.06 14.95 -33.11
C ARG A 369 2.43 16.25 -33.83
N TYR A 370 2.98 17.24 -33.11
CA TYR A 370 3.28 18.58 -33.63
C TYR A 370 4.79 18.85 -33.74
N LEU A 371 5.61 17.79 -33.79
CA LEU A 371 7.07 17.89 -33.71
C LEU A 371 7.68 18.80 -34.78
N SER A 372 7.20 18.70 -36.02
CA SER A 372 7.70 19.52 -37.15
C SER A 372 7.50 21.01 -36.91
N GLU A 373 6.33 21.38 -36.41
CA GLU A 373 5.92 22.76 -36.15
C GLU A 373 6.62 23.31 -34.92
N ILE A 374 6.81 22.49 -33.89
CA ILE A 374 7.61 22.86 -32.71
C ILE A 374 9.04 23.19 -33.14
N LYS A 375 9.65 22.39 -34.03
CA LYS A 375 10.99 22.70 -34.57
C LYS A 375 11.01 24.02 -35.34
N SER A 376 10.05 24.23 -36.26
CA SER A 376 9.94 25.49 -37.01
C SER A 376 9.79 26.69 -36.08
N TYR A 377 8.94 26.57 -35.05
CA TYR A 377 8.73 27.61 -34.04
C TYR A 377 10.03 27.95 -33.30
N ILE A 378 10.80 26.93 -32.88
CA ILE A 378 12.06 27.14 -32.17
C ILE A 378 13.08 27.85 -33.06
N GLU A 379 13.19 27.48 -34.33
CA GLU A 379 14.12 28.08 -35.29
C GLU A 379 13.79 29.54 -35.62
N GLU A 380 12.51 29.85 -35.80
CA GLU A 380 12.02 31.17 -36.17
C GLU A 380 12.02 32.15 -34.98
N ARG A 381 11.52 31.70 -33.82
CA ARG A 381 11.27 32.56 -32.65
C ARG A 381 12.44 32.58 -31.67
N LYS A 382 13.28 31.55 -31.70
CA LYS A 382 14.46 31.40 -30.83
C LYS A 382 14.14 31.58 -29.34
N PRO A 383 13.08 30.93 -28.80
CA PRO A 383 12.81 30.95 -27.36
C PRO A 383 13.97 30.28 -26.60
N ILE A 384 14.02 30.46 -25.28
CA ILE A 384 14.78 29.53 -24.44
C ILE A 384 13.96 28.25 -24.33
N VAL A 385 14.52 27.10 -24.68
CA VAL A 385 13.82 25.81 -24.58
C VAL A 385 14.24 25.08 -23.30
N LEU A 386 13.27 24.84 -22.42
CA LEU A 386 13.42 24.08 -21.18
C LEU A 386 12.62 22.77 -21.26
N ALA A 387 13.31 21.65 -21.40
CA ALA A 387 12.69 20.33 -21.42
C ALA A 387 12.50 19.80 -20.00
N ILE A 388 11.28 19.42 -19.65
CA ILE A 388 10.95 18.73 -18.40
C ILE A 388 11.30 17.26 -18.55
N ASN A 389 12.19 16.78 -17.67
CA ASN A 389 12.80 15.45 -17.71
C ASN A 389 13.56 15.22 -19.05
N ALA A 390 14.06 14.02 -19.28
CA ALA A 390 14.67 13.71 -20.56
C ALA A 390 13.59 13.60 -21.65
N VAL A 391 13.76 14.36 -22.72
CA VAL A 391 12.84 14.37 -23.87
C VAL A 391 13.53 13.69 -25.04
N SER A 392 13.14 12.46 -25.36
CA SER A 392 13.75 11.65 -26.43
C SER A 392 13.21 11.99 -27.82
N THR A 393 12.01 12.57 -27.89
CA THR A 393 11.32 12.90 -29.15
C THR A 393 11.93 14.10 -29.87
N LEU A 394 12.52 15.04 -29.11
CA LEU A 394 13.14 16.25 -29.63
C LEU A 394 14.66 16.12 -29.54
N ALA A 395 15.36 16.37 -30.66
CA ALA A 395 16.82 16.34 -30.66
C ALA A 395 17.40 17.44 -29.75
N SER A 396 18.50 17.13 -29.06
CA SER A 396 19.14 18.03 -28.09
C SER A 396 19.61 19.36 -28.68
N GLU A 397 19.78 19.44 -30.00
CA GLU A 397 20.09 20.68 -30.71
C GLU A 397 19.01 21.76 -30.57
N PHE A 398 17.76 21.36 -30.33
CA PHE A 398 16.62 22.25 -30.09
C PHE A 398 16.40 22.57 -28.61
N VAL A 399 17.16 21.97 -27.69
CA VAL A 399 16.99 22.13 -26.24
C VAL A 399 18.11 23.02 -25.70
N ASN A 400 17.76 24.02 -24.87
CA ASN A 400 18.76 24.84 -24.18
C ASN A 400 19.09 24.27 -22.79
N TYR A 401 18.06 23.82 -22.07
CA TYR A 401 18.17 23.27 -20.73
C TYR A 401 17.24 22.06 -20.57
N TYR A 402 17.68 21.08 -19.79
CA TYR A 402 16.79 20.09 -19.20
C TYR A 402 16.52 20.48 -17.74
N CYS A 403 15.38 20.11 -17.17
CA CYS A 403 15.17 20.17 -15.73
C CYS A 403 14.54 18.89 -15.17
N VAL A 404 14.97 18.54 -13.96
CA VAL A 404 14.45 17.41 -13.19
C VAL A 404 14.35 17.84 -11.72
N SER A 405 13.29 17.43 -11.04
CA SER A 405 13.02 17.84 -9.65
C SER A 405 13.17 16.72 -8.61
N HIS A 406 13.15 15.45 -9.03
CA HIS A 406 13.16 14.29 -8.14
C HIS A 406 13.97 13.11 -8.74
N ASN A 407 14.43 12.19 -7.89
CA ASN A 407 15.38 11.15 -8.28
C ASN A 407 14.78 9.97 -9.06
N SER A 408 13.46 9.71 -8.97
CA SER A 408 12.85 8.54 -9.61
C SER A 408 13.03 8.52 -11.14
N LYS A 409 12.78 9.65 -11.80
CA LYS A 409 12.99 9.80 -13.25
C LYS A 409 14.47 9.80 -13.64
N PHE A 410 15.33 10.31 -12.75
CA PHE A 410 16.76 10.29 -12.96
C PHE A 410 17.33 8.87 -12.95
N LEU A 411 16.85 8.01 -12.03
CA LEU A 411 17.27 6.62 -11.94
C LEU A 411 16.74 5.76 -13.09
N SER A 412 15.49 5.98 -13.53
CA SER A 412 14.90 5.22 -14.66
C SER A 412 15.58 5.54 -16.00
N GLU A 413 16.05 6.77 -16.19
CA GLU A 413 16.65 7.25 -17.44
C GLU A 413 18.14 7.57 -17.28
N HIS A 414 18.83 6.87 -16.39
CA HIS A 414 20.21 7.14 -16.01
C HIS A 414 21.18 7.31 -17.20
N ASP A 415 21.09 6.40 -18.19
CA ASP A 415 21.92 6.44 -19.39
C ASP A 415 21.65 7.68 -20.25
N VAL A 416 20.41 8.19 -20.23
CA VAL A 416 20.02 9.42 -20.94
C VAL A 416 20.64 10.62 -20.25
N TYR A 417 20.49 10.76 -18.93
CA TYR A 417 21.06 11.88 -18.17
C TYR A 417 22.59 11.94 -18.23
N LYS A 418 23.25 10.79 -18.30
CA LYS A 418 24.70 10.68 -18.46
C LYS A 418 25.20 11.14 -19.83
N SER A 419 24.35 11.02 -20.86
CA SER A 419 24.69 11.35 -22.24
C SER A 419 24.17 12.72 -22.70
N LEU A 420 23.53 13.49 -21.81
CA LEU A 420 23.07 14.84 -22.11
C LEU A 420 24.25 15.76 -22.49
N ASP A 421 24.12 16.39 -23.64
CA ASP A 421 25.04 17.39 -24.22
C ASP A 421 24.57 18.83 -23.96
N ARG A 422 23.51 19.01 -23.16
CA ARG A 422 22.97 20.31 -22.72
C ARG A 422 22.91 20.39 -21.20
N PRO A 423 22.99 21.61 -20.62
CA PRO A 423 22.95 21.80 -19.17
C PRO A 423 21.65 21.27 -18.54
N LEU A 424 21.80 20.64 -17.37
CA LEU A 424 20.68 20.17 -16.54
C LEU A 424 20.45 21.13 -15.37
N ILE A 425 19.20 21.51 -15.10
CA ILE A 425 18.80 22.28 -13.91
C ILE A 425 18.14 21.32 -12.92
N MET A 426 18.69 21.20 -11.72
CA MET A 426 18.21 20.23 -10.73
C MET A 426 18.47 20.71 -9.29
N PRO A 427 17.65 20.31 -8.30
CA PRO A 427 17.91 20.56 -6.89
C PRO A 427 18.92 19.54 -6.37
N ALA A 428 20.21 19.86 -6.35
CA ALA A 428 21.28 18.88 -6.10
C ALA A 428 21.19 18.22 -4.71
N HIS A 429 20.64 18.94 -3.73
CA HIS A 429 20.43 18.40 -2.38
C HIS A 429 19.46 17.21 -2.33
N ARG A 430 18.61 17.00 -3.35
CA ARG A 430 17.67 15.86 -3.45
C ARG A 430 18.29 14.62 -4.11
N PHE A 431 19.58 14.66 -4.42
CA PHE A 431 20.33 13.59 -5.09
C PHE A 431 21.55 13.18 -4.26
N THR A 432 21.85 11.89 -4.30
CA THR A 432 23.04 11.30 -3.67
C THR A 432 24.32 11.70 -4.41
N ASP A 433 25.46 11.60 -3.73
CA ASP A 433 26.75 11.94 -4.34
C ASP A 433 27.13 10.99 -5.50
N GLU A 434 26.59 9.77 -5.51
CA GLU A 434 26.76 8.83 -6.62
C GLU A 434 25.92 9.22 -7.83
N GLU A 435 24.66 9.63 -7.62
CA GLU A 435 23.81 10.13 -8.70
C GLU A 435 24.39 11.39 -9.34
N LEU A 436 24.84 12.36 -8.52
CA LEU A 436 25.45 13.60 -9.01
C LEU A 436 26.73 13.38 -9.82
N LYS A 437 27.52 12.34 -9.50
CA LYS A 437 28.71 11.96 -10.30
C LYS A 437 28.36 11.43 -11.69
N ASN A 438 27.13 10.96 -11.89
CA ASN A 438 26.68 10.36 -13.13
C ASN A 438 25.93 11.34 -14.04
N VAL A 439 25.59 12.53 -13.55
CA VAL A 439 25.13 13.65 -14.39
C VAL A 439 26.29 14.10 -15.26
N SER A 440 26.04 14.47 -16.52
CA SER A 440 27.08 15.09 -17.36
C SER A 440 27.64 16.35 -16.67
N ASN A 441 28.92 16.67 -16.92
CA ASN A 441 29.74 17.58 -16.08
C ASN A 441 29.22 19.02 -15.88
N GLU A 442 28.06 19.41 -16.43
CA GLU A 442 27.47 20.75 -16.28
C GLU A 442 25.99 20.67 -15.85
N PHE A 443 25.75 20.73 -14.54
CA PHE A 443 24.42 21.00 -13.98
C PHE A 443 24.39 22.34 -13.23
N VAL A 444 23.21 22.93 -13.15
CA VAL A 444 22.93 24.13 -12.37
C VAL A 444 22.09 23.73 -11.18
N ASP A 445 22.66 23.88 -9.99
CA ASP A 445 21.97 23.62 -8.73
C ASP A 445 21.00 24.78 -8.42
N TYR A 446 19.71 24.47 -8.34
CA TYR A 446 18.68 25.38 -7.88
C TYR A 446 17.74 24.62 -6.93
N GLY A 447 17.71 25.02 -5.66
CA GLY A 447 17.02 24.26 -4.62
C GLY A 447 15.50 24.20 -4.84
N LEU A 448 14.92 23.09 -4.43
CA LEU A 448 13.49 22.85 -4.42
C LEU A 448 13.04 22.40 -3.04
N ASN A 449 12.06 23.10 -2.49
CA ASN A 449 11.30 22.73 -1.31
C ASN A 449 9.84 22.46 -1.72
N VAL A 450 9.21 21.45 -1.13
CA VAL A 450 7.81 21.12 -1.41
C VAL A 450 7.01 21.38 -0.14
N GLU A 451 6.28 22.50 -0.13
CA GLU A 451 5.45 22.92 0.99
C GLU A 451 4.03 23.21 0.51
N SER A 452 3.06 22.56 1.14
CA SER A 452 1.64 22.72 0.79
C SER A 452 1.24 24.20 0.83
N ASP A 453 0.53 24.64 -0.21
CA ASP A 453 0.03 26.02 -0.38
C ASP A 453 1.08 27.12 -0.56
N GLU A 454 2.36 26.80 -0.69
CA GLU A 454 3.41 27.79 -0.86
C GLU A 454 3.94 27.83 -2.31
N PHE A 455 4.00 29.02 -2.90
CA PHE A 455 4.80 29.27 -4.11
C PHE A 455 5.76 30.43 -3.81
N MET A 456 7.05 30.15 -3.66
CA MET A 456 8.08 31.14 -3.40
C MET A 456 9.30 30.92 -4.30
N VAL A 457 9.92 32.02 -4.69
CA VAL A 457 11.12 32.02 -5.53
C VAL A 457 12.16 32.89 -4.84
N SER A 458 13.31 32.29 -4.54
CA SER A 458 14.46 32.93 -3.90
C SER A 458 15.70 32.83 -4.80
N ASP A 459 16.80 33.45 -4.38
CA ASP A 459 18.04 33.53 -5.17
C ASP A 459 18.68 32.16 -5.44
N LYS A 460 18.49 31.20 -4.54
CA LYS A 460 19.14 29.88 -4.60
C LYS A 460 18.16 28.72 -4.60
N SER A 461 16.89 28.95 -4.29
CA SER A 461 15.90 27.90 -4.15
C SER A 461 14.49 28.43 -4.40
N CYS A 462 13.54 27.51 -4.51
CA CYS A 462 12.11 27.78 -4.57
C CYS A 462 11.33 26.86 -3.64
N SER A 463 10.15 27.30 -3.20
CA SER A 463 9.13 26.46 -2.59
C SER A 463 7.97 26.34 -3.55
N VAL A 464 7.45 25.13 -3.74
CA VAL A 464 6.29 24.85 -4.62
C VAL A 464 5.25 23.99 -3.90
N PRO A 465 3.97 24.05 -4.31
CA PRO A 465 2.90 23.37 -3.59
C PRO A 465 2.84 21.86 -3.81
N TYR A 466 3.43 21.37 -4.91
CA TYR A 466 3.39 19.98 -5.33
C TYR A 466 4.73 19.58 -5.92
N ASP A 467 5.14 18.32 -5.71
CA ASP A 467 6.38 17.76 -6.26
C ASP A 467 6.26 17.41 -7.75
N LEU A 468 5.85 18.40 -8.56
CA LEU A 468 5.74 18.30 -10.01
C LEU A 468 6.93 19.04 -10.63
N THR A 469 7.66 18.40 -11.54
CA THR A 469 8.75 19.08 -12.27
C THR A 469 8.24 20.28 -13.08
N ALA A 470 6.96 20.29 -13.47
CA ALA A 470 6.31 21.46 -14.05
C ALA A 470 6.23 22.66 -13.07
N ALA A 471 5.98 22.42 -11.78
CA ALA A 471 6.01 23.47 -10.76
C ALA A 471 7.41 24.06 -10.62
N TYR A 472 8.42 23.19 -10.60
CA TYR A 472 9.82 23.57 -10.57
C TYR A 472 10.25 24.37 -11.81
N ALA A 473 9.82 23.95 -13.01
CA ALA A 473 10.05 24.68 -14.26
C ALA A 473 9.42 26.07 -14.27
N LEU A 474 8.23 26.23 -13.68
CA LEU A 474 7.59 27.54 -13.51
C LEU A 474 8.34 28.42 -12.52
N ALA A 475 8.88 27.86 -11.42
CA ALA A 475 9.73 28.60 -10.50
C ALA A 475 11.04 29.07 -11.17
N ILE A 476 11.66 28.21 -11.99
CA ILE A 476 12.81 28.56 -12.83
C ILE A 476 12.47 29.72 -13.77
N ALA A 477 11.29 29.71 -14.39
CA ALA A 477 10.86 30.79 -15.30
C ALA A 477 10.82 32.15 -14.61
N VAL A 478 10.31 32.20 -13.37
CA VAL A 478 10.26 33.43 -12.56
C VAL A 478 11.66 33.86 -12.15
N HIS A 479 12.46 32.96 -11.58
CA HIS A 479 13.80 33.26 -11.09
C HIS A 479 14.73 33.76 -12.21
N SER A 480 14.62 33.15 -13.38
CA SER A 480 15.38 33.52 -14.59
C SER A 480 14.87 34.76 -15.31
N GLN A 481 13.76 35.35 -14.86
CA GLN A 481 13.12 36.55 -15.41
C GLN A 481 12.65 36.40 -16.86
N ALA A 482 12.09 35.23 -17.21
CA ALA A 482 11.46 35.04 -18.52
C ALA A 482 10.38 36.11 -18.78
N GLU A 483 10.26 36.57 -20.02
CA GLU A 483 9.24 37.56 -20.41
C GLU A 483 7.85 36.91 -20.54
N SER A 484 7.81 35.68 -21.03
CA SER A 484 6.59 34.89 -21.17
C SER A 484 6.93 33.40 -21.18
N VAL A 485 5.92 32.56 -20.93
CA VAL A 485 6.04 31.11 -20.91
C VAL A 485 5.06 30.50 -21.91
N SER A 486 5.60 29.67 -22.81
CA SER A 486 4.83 28.84 -23.73
C SER A 486 4.99 27.37 -23.37
N LEU A 487 3.92 26.59 -23.46
CA LEU A 487 3.91 25.15 -23.15
C LEU A 487 3.62 24.34 -24.42
N VAL A 488 4.38 23.27 -24.64
CA VAL A 488 4.12 22.25 -25.68
C VAL A 488 4.32 20.85 -25.11
N GLY A 489 3.52 19.88 -25.56
CA GLY A 489 3.55 18.53 -25.01
C GLY A 489 3.01 18.43 -23.57
N VAL A 490 2.28 19.44 -23.10
CA VAL A 490 1.69 19.51 -21.75
C VAL A 490 0.18 19.30 -21.84
N ASP A 491 -0.22 18.05 -22.11
CA ASP A 491 -1.57 17.74 -22.62
C ASP A 491 -2.62 17.63 -21.49
N GLY A 492 -2.20 17.18 -20.32
CA GLY A 492 -3.09 16.76 -19.24
C GLY A 492 -3.05 15.26 -18.98
N TYR A 493 -3.63 14.88 -17.85
CA TYR A 493 -3.81 13.51 -17.42
C TYR A 493 -5.27 13.07 -17.57
N GLU A 494 -5.49 11.76 -17.48
CA GLU A 494 -6.82 11.17 -17.58
C GLU A 494 -7.75 11.57 -16.43
N ARG A 495 -9.06 11.43 -16.65
CA ARG A 495 -10.07 11.77 -15.65
C ARG A 495 -9.94 10.88 -14.41
N GLY A 496 -9.70 11.49 -13.25
CA GLY A 496 -9.50 10.78 -11.98
C GLY A 496 -8.03 10.64 -11.58
N ASP A 497 -7.10 11.08 -12.42
CA ASP A 497 -5.69 11.23 -12.05
C ASP A 497 -5.52 12.44 -11.11
N ILE A 498 -4.85 12.23 -9.97
CA ILE A 498 -4.62 13.28 -8.98
C ILE A 498 -3.74 14.40 -9.53
N ARG A 499 -2.78 14.07 -10.41
CA ARG A 499 -1.86 15.03 -11.03
C ARG A 499 -2.59 16.05 -11.89
N GLN A 500 -3.76 15.66 -12.45
CA GLN A 500 -4.63 16.60 -13.14
C GLN A 500 -5.12 17.70 -12.18
N THR A 501 -5.51 17.31 -10.97
CA THR A 501 -6.03 18.21 -9.94
C THR A 501 -4.92 19.07 -9.36
N GLU A 502 -3.76 18.48 -9.07
CA GLU A 502 -2.56 19.20 -8.61
C GLU A 502 -2.09 20.23 -9.64
N MET A 503 -2.04 19.87 -10.92
CA MET A 503 -1.67 20.83 -11.97
C MET A 503 -2.70 21.96 -12.11
N PHE A 504 -4.01 21.69 -11.96
CA PHE A 504 -5.03 22.73 -11.94
C PHE A 504 -4.83 23.72 -10.79
N ASP A 505 -4.58 23.20 -9.59
CA ASP A 505 -4.36 24.03 -8.41
C ASP A 505 -3.02 24.80 -8.50
N LEU A 506 -1.95 24.14 -8.96
CA LEU A 506 -0.65 24.74 -9.25
C LEU A 506 -0.79 25.94 -10.20
N LEU A 507 -1.46 25.77 -11.35
CA LEU A 507 -1.64 26.84 -12.32
C LEU A 507 -2.48 28.00 -11.75
N SER A 508 -3.46 27.67 -10.91
CA SER A 508 -4.30 28.67 -10.23
C SER A 508 -3.49 29.48 -9.23
N LYS A 509 -2.69 28.81 -8.38
CA LYS A 509 -1.77 29.45 -7.42
C LYS A 509 -0.69 30.27 -8.12
N PHE A 510 -0.08 29.72 -9.17
CA PHE A 510 0.96 30.40 -9.94
C PHE A 510 0.45 31.70 -10.56
N LYS A 511 -0.77 31.71 -11.10
CA LYS A 511 -1.39 32.92 -11.66
C LYS A 511 -1.59 34.03 -10.63
N VAL A 512 -1.82 33.67 -9.36
CA VAL A 512 -1.90 34.64 -8.26
C VAL A 512 -0.51 35.13 -7.86
N PHE A 513 0.48 34.23 -7.83
CA PHE A 513 1.85 34.53 -7.46
C PHE A 513 2.58 35.44 -8.47
N ALA A 514 2.51 35.10 -9.76
CA ALA A 514 3.18 35.81 -10.86
C ALA A 514 2.16 36.28 -11.92
N PRO A 515 1.27 37.24 -11.59
CA PRO A 515 0.18 37.65 -12.46
C PRO A 515 0.66 38.30 -13.77
N ASP A 516 1.86 38.87 -13.77
CA ASP A 516 2.46 39.54 -14.94
C ASP A 516 3.11 38.55 -15.92
N LEU A 517 3.44 37.32 -15.46
CA LEU A 517 4.07 36.33 -16.31
C LEU A 517 3.00 35.55 -17.09
N THR A 518 2.91 35.83 -18.38
CA THR A 518 1.90 35.19 -19.24
C THR A 518 2.28 33.74 -19.53
N ILE A 519 1.36 32.81 -19.23
CA ILE A 519 1.45 31.39 -19.62
C ILE A 519 0.45 31.11 -20.72
N LYS A 520 0.91 30.43 -21.78
CA LYS A 520 0.06 29.91 -22.85
C LYS A 520 0.48 28.52 -23.30
N ALA A 521 -0.46 27.72 -23.79
CA ALA A 521 -0.16 26.47 -24.50
C ALA A 521 -0.21 26.70 -26.01
N LEU A 522 0.78 26.17 -26.73
CA LEU A 522 0.83 26.22 -28.21
C LEU A 522 0.31 24.91 -28.85
N THR A 523 0.25 23.83 -28.06
CA THR A 523 -0.42 22.57 -28.42
C THR A 523 -1.67 22.36 -27.55
N PRO A 524 -2.63 21.52 -27.97
CA PRO A 524 -3.85 21.27 -27.21
C PRO A 524 -3.56 20.80 -25.78
N THR A 525 -4.27 21.38 -24.81
CA THR A 525 -4.17 21.00 -23.40
C THR A 525 -5.54 20.98 -22.74
N SER A 526 -5.70 20.10 -21.75
CA SER A 526 -6.88 20.10 -20.87
C SER A 526 -6.80 21.14 -19.75
N TYR A 527 -5.65 21.79 -19.57
CA TYR A 527 -5.44 22.79 -18.52
C TYR A 527 -6.11 24.13 -18.82
N PRO A 528 -6.64 24.85 -17.80
CA PRO A 528 -7.41 26.09 -17.95
C PRO A 528 -6.51 27.31 -18.17
N ILE A 529 -5.60 27.23 -19.14
CA ILE A 529 -4.68 28.29 -19.52
C ILE A 529 -5.01 28.82 -20.91
N LYS A 530 -4.43 29.97 -21.27
CA LYS A 530 -4.60 30.54 -22.60
C LYS A 530 -4.06 29.55 -23.64
N GLN A 531 -4.86 29.18 -24.62
CA GLN A 531 -4.42 28.32 -25.72
C GLN A 531 -4.29 29.17 -26.98
N GLU A 532 -3.11 29.10 -27.60
CA GLU A 532 -2.83 29.64 -28.92
C GLU A 532 -2.45 28.46 -29.82
N SER A 533 -2.69 28.59 -31.12
CA SER A 533 -2.32 27.51 -32.05
C SER A 533 -0.90 27.75 -32.52
N ILE A 534 -0.05 26.73 -32.47
CA ILE A 534 1.29 26.79 -33.09
C ILE A 534 1.26 27.15 -34.59
N TYR A 535 0.09 27.03 -35.24
CA TYR A 535 -0.15 27.42 -36.63
C TYR A 535 -0.60 28.88 -36.81
N ALA A 536 -0.73 29.66 -35.73
CA ALA A 536 -1.24 31.02 -35.81
C ALA A 536 -0.22 31.96 -36.49
N PRO A 537 -0.62 32.75 -37.51
CA PRO A 537 0.30 33.56 -38.32
C PRO A 537 0.90 34.78 -37.58
N ASN A 538 0.39 35.10 -36.40
CA ASN A 538 0.88 36.18 -35.53
C ASN A 538 1.52 35.65 -34.24
N LEU A 539 1.87 34.36 -34.21
CA LEU A 539 3.00 33.93 -33.39
C LEU A 539 4.23 34.44 -34.11
#